data_AF-A0A7W9ZGV0-F1
#
_entry.id   AF-A0A7W9ZGV0-F1
#
_cell.length_a   1.000
_cell.length_b   1.000
_cell.length_c   1.000
_cell.angle_alpha   90.00
_cell.angle_beta   90.00
_cell.angle_gamma   90.00
#
_symmetry.space_group_name_H-M   'P 1'
#
loop_
_entity.id
_entity.type
_entity.pdbx_description
1 polymer ?
#
loop_
_entity_poly.entity_id
_entity_poly.type
_entity_poly.pdbx_seq_one_letter_code
_entity_poly.pdbx_strand_id
1 'polypeptide(L)'
;MTRLTPMVFLAALAAAAVHTGPALAQELPSSLQVVGVVSPDVAQVLSLAGAVVSVIDRDNGSTVGTGAVIDANGTFFVEMMQSNSFNGRVMQLSMTWQGKTYGLYEGTRLSEFPFAGSFPFPSRVNKTVTVRLPGQAEPPVPGGGLSPWDVNRDGVFNEKDIEQLYNGLGGQAGSGPVVIQVYDVNRDGVFNSLDIVDARRALQGK
;
A
#
# COMPACT_ATOMS: atom_id res chain seq x y z
N MET A 1 -90.98 -20.66 2.03
CA MET A 1 -90.13 -20.96 0.85
C MET A 1 -88.96 -19.99 0.86
N THR A 2 -87.82 -20.40 1.40
CA THR A 2 -86.62 -19.57 1.55
C THR A 2 -85.50 -20.29 0.82
N ARG A 3 -85.04 -19.75 -0.31
CA ARG A 3 -83.97 -20.33 -1.13
C ARG A 3 -82.62 -19.88 -0.58
N LEU A 4 -81.77 -20.86 -0.24
CA LEU A 4 -80.35 -20.68 0.09
C LEU A 4 -79.54 -20.56 -1.21
N THR A 5 -78.75 -19.49 -1.33
CA THR A 5 -77.77 -19.29 -2.39
C THR A 5 -76.43 -19.93 -1.96
N PRO A 6 -75.80 -20.81 -2.75
CA PRO A 6 -74.48 -21.30 -2.42
C PRO A 6 -73.39 -20.30 -2.82
N MET A 7 -72.47 -20.07 -1.88
CA MET A 7 -71.22 -19.32 -2.01
C MET A 7 -70.23 -20.13 -2.85
N VAL A 8 -69.72 -19.56 -3.95
CA VAL A 8 -68.60 -20.14 -4.71
C VAL A 8 -67.30 -19.55 -4.20
N PHE A 9 -66.49 -20.35 -3.48
CA PHE A 9 -65.12 -20.02 -3.14
C PHE A 9 -64.21 -20.45 -4.31
N LEU A 10 -63.62 -19.48 -5.02
CA LEU A 10 -62.63 -19.74 -6.05
C LEU A 10 -61.24 -19.73 -5.40
N ALA A 11 -60.68 -20.91 -5.14
CA ALA A 11 -59.30 -21.05 -4.68
C ALA A 11 -58.34 -20.94 -5.88
N ALA A 12 -57.60 -19.84 -5.97
CA ALA A 12 -56.52 -19.69 -6.94
C ALA A 12 -55.29 -20.50 -6.48
N LEU A 13 -55.07 -21.66 -7.09
CA LEU A 13 -53.88 -22.48 -6.91
C LEU A 13 -52.73 -21.85 -7.73
N ALA A 14 -51.88 -21.06 -7.10
CA ALA A 14 -50.67 -20.55 -7.72
C ALA A 14 -49.64 -21.68 -7.86
N ALA A 15 -49.38 -22.13 -9.09
CA ALA A 15 -48.32 -23.07 -9.38
C ALA A 15 -46.96 -22.37 -9.19
N ALA A 16 -46.22 -22.75 -8.14
CA ALA A 16 -44.82 -22.35 -7.99
C ALA A 16 -43.97 -23.09 -9.02
N ALA A 17 -43.49 -22.37 -10.04
CA ALA A 17 -42.56 -22.91 -11.02
C ALA A 17 -41.20 -23.17 -10.35
N VAL A 18 -40.93 -24.43 -10.00
CA VAL A 18 -39.62 -24.87 -9.50
C VAL A 18 -38.62 -24.73 -10.65
N HIS A 19 -37.83 -23.65 -10.64
CA HIS A 19 -36.72 -23.46 -11.56
C HIS A 19 -35.58 -24.42 -11.16
N THR A 20 -35.51 -25.58 -11.82
CA THR A 20 -34.37 -26.51 -11.74
C THR A 20 -33.32 -26.13 -12.80
N GLY A 21 -32.72 -24.95 -12.62
CA GLY A 21 -31.52 -24.61 -13.39
C GLY A 21 -30.30 -25.37 -12.85
N PRO A 22 -29.31 -25.74 -13.69
CA PRO A 22 -28.06 -26.28 -13.20
C PRO A 22 -27.39 -25.25 -12.28
N ALA A 23 -27.12 -25.63 -11.02
CA ALA A 23 -26.34 -24.81 -10.11
C ALA A 23 -24.90 -24.79 -10.61
N LEU A 24 -24.47 -23.65 -11.16
CA LEU A 24 -23.07 -23.44 -11.49
C LEU A 24 -22.29 -23.27 -10.17
N ALA A 25 -21.51 -24.28 -9.80
CA ALA A 25 -20.54 -24.15 -8.73
C ALA A 25 -19.33 -23.39 -9.27
N GLN A 26 -19.18 -22.13 -8.87
CA GLN A 26 -17.97 -21.35 -9.14
C GLN A 26 -17.05 -21.49 -7.94
N GLU A 27 -15.82 -21.96 -8.15
CA GLU A 27 -14.77 -21.90 -7.12
C GLU A 27 -14.51 -20.43 -6.78
N LEU A 28 -14.77 -20.06 -5.53
CA LEU A 28 -14.49 -18.74 -5.02
C LEU A 28 -13.15 -18.80 -4.27
N PRO A 29 -12.19 -17.92 -4.59
CA PRO A 29 -10.90 -17.94 -3.94
C PRO A 29 -11.09 -17.74 -2.43
N SER A 30 -10.48 -18.63 -1.63
CA SER A 30 -10.62 -18.64 -0.17
C SER A 30 -9.80 -17.57 0.54
N SER A 31 -8.92 -16.87 -0.19
CA SER A 31 -8.01 -15.86 0.33
C SER A 31 -8.16 -14.52 -0.41
N LEU A 32 -7.95 -13.45 0.34
CA LEU A 32 -7.68 -12.12 -0.19
C LEU A 32 -6.16 -11.97 -0.31
N GLN A 33 -5.69 -11.56 -1.48
CA GLN A 33 -4.30 -11.22 -1.72
C GLN A 33 -4.09 -9.72 -1.54
N VAL A 34 -3.20 -9.32 -0.65
CA VAL A 34 -2.72 -7.94 -0.58
C VAL A 34 -1.34 -7.90 -1.23
N VAL A 35 -1.24 -7.18 -2.34
CA VAL A 35 -0.03 -7.12 -3.15
C VAL A 35 0.41 -5.69 -3.26
N GLY A 36 1.71 -5.44 -3.24
CA GLY A 36 2.17 -4.07 -3.32
C GLY A 36 3.67 -3.91 -3.39
N VAL A 37 4.09 -2.66 -3.29
CA VAL A 37 5.50 -2.28 -3.19
C VAL A 37 5.70 -1.47 -1.91
N VAL A 38 6.68 -1.86 -1.11
CA VAL A 38 7.20 -1.06 0.00
C VAL A 38 8.41 -0.28 -0.51
N SER A 39 8.28 1.04 -0.62
CA SER A 39 9.44 1.89 -0.84
C SER A 39 10.03 2.31 0.50
N PRO A 40 11.35 2.22 0.69
CA PRO A 40 11.97 2.93 1.79
C PRO A 40 11.83 4.44 1.58
N ASP A 41 11.58 5.18 2.66
CA ASP A 41 11.54 6.65 2.64
C ASP A 41 12.97 7.25 2.55
N VAL A 42 14.00 6.41 2.77
CA VAL A 42 15.41 6.83 2.75
C VAL A 42 16.25 5.86 1.92
N ALA A 43 17.14 6.41 1.09
CA ALA A 43 18.08 5.66 0.24
C ALA A 43 19.05 4.73 1.00
N GLN A 44 19.14 4.84 2.32
CA GLN A 44 20.00 4.01 3.17
C GLN A 44 19.46 2.59 3.40
N VAL A 45 18.23 2.29 3.01
CA VAL A 45 17.71 0.92 3.03
C VAL A 45 18.11 0.22 1.73
N LEU A 46 19.29 -0.39 1.76
CA LEU A 46 19.88 -1.11 0.61
C LEU A 46 19.01 -2.29 0.13
N SER A 47 18.20 -2.88 1.02
CA SER A 47 17.22 -3.90 0.67
C SER A 47 16.20 -4.14 1.79
N LEU A 48 14.92 -4.20 1.43
CA LEU A 48 13.85 -4.67 2.31
C LEU A 48 13.55 -6.17 2.12
N ALA A 49 14.32 -6.87 1.29
CA ALA A 49 14.11 -8.29 1.03
C ALA A 49 14.16 -9.09 2.34
N GLY A 50 13.18 -9.98 2.53
CA GLY A 50 13.03 -10.76 3.75
C GLY A 50 12.38 -10.02 4.92
N ALA A 51 11.98 -8.75 4.75
CA ALA A 51 11.05 -8.12 5.69
C ALA A 51 9.69 -8.83 5.63
N VAL A 52 9.03 -8.93 6.79
CA VAL A 52 7.69 -9.53 6.91
C VAL A 52 6.66 -8.42 6.88
N VAL A 53 5.69 -8.50 5.97
CA VAL A 53 4.53 -7.60 5.94
C VAL A 53 3.35 -8.31 6.59
N SER A 54 2.67 -7.60 7.49
CA SER A 54 1.51 -8.10 8.22
C SER A 54 0.30 -7.25 7.92
N VAL A 55 -0.85 -7.92 7.74
CA VAL A 55 -2.17 -7.28 7.73
C VAL A 55 -2.73 -7.43 9.13
N ILE A 56 -3.06 -6.29 9.75
CA ILE A 56 -3.55 -6.19 11.11
C ILE A 56 -4.98 -5.66 11.06
N ASP A 57 -5.88 -6.29 11.80
CA ASP A 57 -7.18 -5.70 12.09
C ASP A 57 -7.00 -4.51 13.03
N ARG A 58 -7.28 -3.31 12.53
CA ARG A 58 -7.00 -2.05 13.24
C ARG A 58 -7.73 -1.96 14.58
N ASP A 59 -8.91 -2.56 14.68
CA ASP A 59 -9.78 -2.36 15.83
C ASP A 59 -9.39 -3.23 17.04
N ASN A 60 -8.69 -4.37 16.80
CA ASN A 60 -8.27 -5.28 17.87
C ASN A 60 -6.77 -5.63 17.86
N GLY A 61 -6.00 -5.16 16.87
CA GLY A 61 -4.57 -5.41 16.75
C GLY A 61 -4.19 -6.83 16.33
N SER A 62 -5.14 -7.67 15.96
CA SER A 62 -4.89 -9.05 15.55
C SER A 62 -4.27 -9.11 14.16
N THR A 63 -3.23 -9.92 14.00
CA THR A 63 -2.67 -10.20 12.68
C THR A 63 -3.56 -11.21 11.96
N VAL A 64 -4.08 -10.82 10.79
CA VAL A 64 -5.04 -11.60 10.00
C VAL A 64 -4.42 -12.16 8.71
N GLY A 65 -3.23 -11.70 8.35
CA GLY A 65 -2.43 -12.21 7.24
C GLY A 65 -0.97 -11.81 7.38
N THR A 66 -0.05 -12.64 6.90
CA THR A 66 1.38 -12.35 6.86
C THR A 66 1.97 -12.75 5.52
N GLY A 67 3.04 -12.07 5.14
CA GLY A 67 3.74 -12.28 3.90
C GLY A 67 5.14 -11.69 3.95
N ALA A 68 5.90 -11.86 2.87
CA ALA A 68 7.27 -11.36 2.79
C ALA A 68 7.41 -10.32 1.68
N VAL A 69 8.38 -9.42 1.87
CA VAL A 69 8.97 -8.65 0.78
C VAL A 69 9.88 -9.59 -0.01
N ILE A 70 9.52 -9.83 -1.26
CA ILE A 70 10.07 -10.90 -2.11
C ILE A 70 11.20 -10.44 -3.02
N ASP A 71 11.43 -9.13 -3.16
CA ASP A 71 12.52 -8.60 -3.98
C ASP A 71 13.14 -7.31 -3.41
N ALA A 72 14.25 -6.90 -4.02
CA ALA A 72 14.96 -5.66 -3.67
C ALA A 72 14.18 -4.39 -4.05
N ASN A 73 13.18 -4.50 -4.92
CA ASN A 73 12.30 -3.39 -5.28
C ASN A 73 11.22 -3.14 -4.22
N GLY A 74 11.12 -4.01 -3.21
CA GLY A 74 10.14 -3.89 -2.14
C GLY A 74 8.80 -4.55 -2.45
N THR A 75 8.70 -5.34 -3.52
CA THR A 75 7.46 -6.05 -3.84
C THR A 75 7.10 -6.98 -2.70
N PHE A 76 5.85 -6.97 -2.26
CA PHE A 76 5.35 -7.86 -1.23
C PHE A 76 4.04 -8.52 -1.64
N PHE A 77 3.81 -9.68 -1.03
CA PHE A 77 2.60 -10.46 -1.20
C PHE A 77 2.17 -11.00 0.15
N VAL A 78 0.94 -10.68 0.57
CA VAL A 78 0.33 -11.19 1.79
C VAL A 78 -0.97 -11.91 1.43
N GLU A 79 -1.15 -13.11 1.96
CA GLU A 79 -2.44 -13.79 1.93
C GLU A 79 -3.16 -13.59 3.25
N MET A 80 -4.43 -13.26 3.15
CA MET A 80 -5.33 -13.11 4.27
C MET A 80 -6.52 -14.05 4.06
N MET A 81 -6.92 -14.80 5.07
CA MET A 81 -8.16 -15.59 4.99
C MET A 81 -9.36 -14.66 4.81
N GLN A 82 -10.23 -14.97 3.85
CA GLN A 82 -11.52 -14.28 3.76
C GLN A 82 -12.43 -14.77 4.88
N SER A 83 -12.77 -13.90 5.82
CA SER A 83 -13.73 -14.20 6.88
C SER A 83 -14.82 -13.15 6.92
N ASN A 84 -16.07 -13.59 7.01
CA ASN A 84 -17.22 -12.69 7.24
C ASN A 84 -17.06 -11.88 8.53
N SER A 85 -16.30 -12.37 9.51
CA SER A 85 -16.02 -11.62 10.75
C SER A 85 -15.27 -10.31 10.52
N PHE A 86 -14.56 -10.19 9.39
CA PHE A 86 -13.83 -8.99 9.02
C PHE A 86 -14.68 -7.97 8.26
N ASN A 87 -15.89 -8.34 7.83
CA ASN A 87 -16.72 -7.45 7.03
C ASN A 87 -17.07 -6.16 7.81
N GLY A 88 -16.77 -5.01 7.20
CA GLY A 88 -16.92 -3.69 7.80
C GLY A 88 -15.74 -3.24 8.67
N ARG A 89 -14.69 -4.08 8.82
CA ARG A 89 -13.48 -3.71 9.56
C ARG A 89 -12.47 -2.98 8.68
N VAL A 90 -11.59 -2.23 9.31
CA VAL A 90 -10.45 -1.60 8.64
C VAL A 90 -9.19 -2.40 8.94
N MET A 91 -8.48 -2.77 7.87
CA MET A 91 -7.20 -3.44 7.95
C MET A 91 -6.08 -2.42 7.82
N GLN A 92 -5.00 -2.62 8.55
CA GLN A 92 -3.79 -1.81 8.53
C GLN A 92 -2.60 -2.67 8.12
N LEU A 93 -1.67 -2.09 7.36
CA LEU A 93 -0.40 -2.74 7.05
C LEU A 93 0.70 -2.34 8.05
N SER A 94 1.51 -3.32 8.44
CA SER A 94 2.76 -3.11 9.16
C SER A 94 3.87 -3.98 8.56
N MET A 95 5.12 -3.65 8.88
CA MET A 95 6.27 -4.41 8.44
C MET A 95 7.21 -4.68 9.61
N THR A 96 7.68 -5.92 9.73
CA THR A 96 8.74 -6.29 10.65
C THR A 96 10.03 -6.54 9.88
N TRP A 97 11.08 -5.80 10.22
CA TRP A 97 12.40 -5.90 9.60
C TRP A 97 13.48 -5.78 10.67
N GLN A 98 14.47 -6.68 10.64
CA GLN A 98 15.57 -6.75 11.61
C GLN A 98 15.11 -6.71 13.09
N GLY A 99 13.98 -7.37 13.39
CA GLY A 99 13.42 -7.44 14.76
C GLY A 99 12.70 -6.18 15.23
N LYS A 100 12.51 -5.18 14.36
CA LYS A 100 11.73 -3.97 14.65
C LYS A 100 10.44 -3.94 13.81
N THR A 101 9.38 -3.40 14.38
CA THR A 101 8.10 -3.20 13.69
C THR A 101 7.97 -1.75 13.24
N TYR A 102 7.56 -1.57 12.00
CA TYR A 102 7.41 -0.31 11.33
C TYR A 102 5.98 -0.16 10.80
N GLY A 103 5.45 1.06 10.87
CA GLY A 103 4.23 1.43 10.16
C GLY A 103 4.52 1.54 8.66
N LEU A 104 3.58 1.07 7.85
CA LEU A 104 3.56 1.30 6.41
C LEU A 104 2.62 2.45 6.12
N TYR A 105 3.02 3.39 5.27
CA TYR A 105 2.34 4.66 5.04
C TYR A 105 1.95 4.85 3.58
N GLU A 106 0.79 5.47 3.35
CA GLU A 106 0.37 6.03 2.06
C GLU A 106 0.48 7.56 2.17
N GLY A 107 1.62 8.10 1.72
CA GLY A 107 1.98 9.49 1.94
C GLY A 107 2.24 9.78 3.43
N THR A 108 1.30 10.46 4.09
CA THR A 108 1.40 10.82 5.51
C THR A 108 0.53 9.99 6.44
N ARG A 109 -0.33 9.13 5.91
CA ARG A 109 -1.25 8.30 6.70
C ARG A 109 -0.77 6.86 6.73
N LEU A 110 -1.10 6.14 7.80
CA LEU A 110 -0.90 4.69 7.82
C LEU A 110 -1.70 4.05 6.68
N SER A 111 -1.11 3.05 6.04
CA SER A 111 -1.75 2.31 4.97
C SER A 111 -2.87 1.46 5.58
N GLU A 112 -4.08 1.86 5.24
CA GLU A 112 -5.30 1.22 5.69
C GLU A 112 -6.16 0.84 4.47
N PHE A 113 -6.97 -0.21 4.60
CA PHE A 113 -8.01 -0.52 3.62
C PHE A 113 -9.23 -1.12 4.32
N PRO A 114 -10.44 -0.75 3.88
CA PRO A 114 -11.64 -1.40 4.39
C PRO A 114 -11.71 -2.84 3.88
N PHE A 115 -11.98 -3.77 4.78
CA PHE A 115 -12.45 -5.10 4.41
C PHE A 115 -13.98 -5.05 4.38
N ALA A 116 -14.55 -4.68 3.24
CA ALA A 116 -16.00 -4.53 3.08
C ALA A 116 -16.46 -5.12 1.75
N GLY A 117 -17.60 -5.81 1.76
CA GLY A 117 -18.20 -6.35 0.54
C GLY A 117 -19.28 -7.39 0.78
N SER A 118 -19.84 -7.88 -0.31
CA SER A 118 -20.72 -9.06 -0.34
C SER A 118 -19.88 -10.23 -0.83
N PHE A 119 -19.97 -11.39 -0.19
CA PHE A 119 -19.29 -12.58 -0.67
C PHE A 119 -19.75 -12.93 -2.10
N PRO A 120 -18.83 -13.25 -3.04
CA PRO A 120 -17.38 -13.31 -2.86
C PRO A 120 -16.72 -11.93 -2.71
N PHE A 121 -15.85 -11.80 -1.71
CA PHE A 121 -15.03 -10.60 -1.55
C PHE A 121 -14.01 -10.51 -2.69
N PRO A 122 -13.54 -9.28 -3.03
CA PRO A 122 -12.43 -9.12 -3.95
C PRO A 122 -11.26 -10.04 -3.57
N SER A 123 -10.67 -10.71 -4.55
CA SER A 123 -9.53 -11.60 -4.32
C SER A 123 -8.21 -10.86 -4.23
N ARG A 124 -8.17 -9.55 -4.56
CA ARG A 124 -6.93 -8.76 -4.58
C ARG A 124 -7.13 -7.31 -4.16
N VAL A 125 -6.20 -6.81 -3.35
CA VAL A 125 -6.00 -5.39 -3.01
C VAL A 125 -4.57 -5.00 -3.39
N ASN A 126 -4.41 -3.91 -4.13
CA ASN A 126 -3.11 -3.38 -4.53
C ASN A 126 -2.72 -2.20 -3.62
N LYS A 127 -1.46 -2.15 -3.18
CA LYS A 127 -0.95 -1.13 -2.26
C LYS A 127 0.42 -0.60 -2.68
N THR A 128 0.61 0.70 -2.56
CA THR A 128 1.92 1.34 -2.70
C THR A 128 2.18 2.08 -1.40
N VAL A 129 3.18 1.64 -0.65
CA VAL A 129 3.41 2.10 0.71
C VAL A 129 4.86 2.49 0.94
N THR A 130 5.09 3.36 1.90
CA THR A 130 6.42 3.76 2.36
C THR A 130 6.66 3.29 3.79
N VAL A 131 7.89 2.87 4.09
CA VAL A 131 8.30 2.62 5.48
C VAL A 131 8.98 3.86 6.06
N ARG A 132 8.53 4.30 7.25
CA ARG A 132 9.19 5.36 8.02
C ARG A 132 10.01 4.74 9.15
N LEU A 133 11.31 5.03 9.19
CA LEU A 133 12.19 4.57 10.27
C LEU A 133 12.02 5.48 11.51
N PRO A 134 11.90 4.92 12.73
CA PRO A 134 11.74 5.71 13.94
C PRO A 134 12.99 6.58 14.20
N GLY A 135 12.79 7.86 14.49
CA GLY A 135 13.85 8.86 14.67
C GLY A 135 14.09 9.77 13.47
N GLN A 136 13.38 9.56 12.36
CA GLN A 136 13.32 10.51 11.25
C GLN A 136 12.17 11.49 11.48
N ALA A 137 12.45 12.79 11.35
CA ALA A 137 11.43 13.84 11.42
C ALA A 137 10.33 13.56 10.37
N GLU A 138 9.09 13.96 10.65
CA GLU A 138 8.04 13.92 9.63
C GLU A 138 8.57 14.59 8.36
N PRO A 139 8.44 13.95 7.17
CA PRO A 139 8.74 14.66 5.95
C PRO A 139 7.88 15.93 5.96
N PRO A 140 8.48 17.11 5.79
CA PRO A 140 7.76 18.36 5.88
C PRO A 140 6.55 18.30 4.94
N VAL A 141 5.40 18.71 5.47
CA VAL A 141 4.14 18.82 4.72
C VAL A 141 4.45 19.53 3.40
N PRO A 142 4.08 18.97 2.23
CA PRO A 142 4.30 19.63 0.94
C PRO A 142 3.49 20.93 0.93
N GLY A 143 4.18 22.04 1.20
CA GLY A 143 3.58 23.33 1.50
C GLY A 143 4.60 24.41 1.84
N GLY A 144 5.77 24.04 2.37
CA GLY A 144 6.98 24.85 2.21
C GLY A 144 7.68 24.42 0.93
N GLY A 145 8.01 25.36 0.02
CA GLY A 145 8.64 25.05 -1.26
C GLY A 145 9.95 24.29 -1.04
N LEU A 146 9.90 22.96 -1.11
CA LEU A 146 11.10 22.13 -1.10
C LEU A 146 11.90 22.50 -2.33
N SER A 147 13.08 23.04 -2.07
CA SER A 147 14.09 23.22 -3.09
C SER A 147 14.28 21.88 -3.80
N PRO A 148 14.24 21.79 -5.13
CA PRO A 148 14.53 20.55 -5.83
C PRO A 148 15.94 20.00 -5.50
N TRP A 149 16.78 20.85 -4.91
CA TRP A 149 18.13 20.53 -4.44
C TRP A 149 18.19 19.95 -3.01
N ASP A 150 17.08 19.97 -2.25
CA ASP A 150 16.99 19.38 -0.90
C ASP A 150 16.70 17.87 -1.01
N VAL A 151 17.76 17.11 -1.26
CA VAL A 151 17.68 15.66 -1.50
C VAL A 151 17.54 14.86 -0.20
N ASN A 152 17.95 15.45 0.93
CA ASN A 152 17.80 14.83 2.24
C ASN A 152 16.42 15.13 2.89
N ARG A 153 15.66 16.07 2.30
CA ARG A 153 14.32 16.52 2.70
C ARG A 153 14.26 17.05 4.13
N ASP A 154 15.35 17.64 4.61
CA ASP A 154 15.43 18.30 5.92
C ASP A 154 14.82 19.71 5.91
N GLY A 155 14.37 20.18 4.73
CA GLY A 155 13.79 21.50 4.51
C GLY A 155 14.82 22.59 4.27
N VAL A 156 16.12 22.26 4.26
CA VAL A 156 17.24 23.20 4.18
C VAL A 156 18.28 22.71 3.19
N PHE A 157 18.28 23.28 1.98
CA PHE A 157 19.34 22.98 1.02
C PHE A 157 20.73 23.47 1.49
N ASN A 158 21.65 22.55 1.81
CA ASN A 158 22.99 22.78 2.36
C ASN A 158 24.05 21.73 1.90
N GLU A 159 25.27 21.75 2.46
CA GLU A 159 26.34 20.82 2.04
C GLU A 159 26.03 19.34 2.31
N LYS A 160 25.12 19.04 3.26
CA LYS A 160 24.66 17.66 3.52
C LYS A 160 23.90 17.08 2.33
N ASP A 161 23.17 17.91 1.58
CA ASP A 161 22.52 17.49 0.33
C ASP A 161 23.55 17.13 -0.73
N ILE A 162 24.62 17.92 -0.83
CA ILE A 162 25.74 17.67 -1.75
C ILE A 162 26.45 16.35 -1.40
N GLU A 163 26.73 16.13 -0.11
CA GLU A 163 27.33 14.90 0.38
C GLU A 163 26.43 13.68 0.08
N GLN A 164 25.11 13.84 0.24
CA GLN A 164 24.15 12.78 -0.09
C GLN A 164 24.14 12.47 -1.59
N LEU A 165 24.23 13.46 -2.48
CA LEU A 165 24.39 13.24 -3.92
C LEU A 165 25.73 12.52 -4.23
N TYR A 166 26.84 12.90 -3.59
CA TYR A 166 28.13 12.19 -3.77
C TYR A 166 28.05 10.72 -3.36
N ASN A 167 27.41 10.43 -2.22
CA ASN A 167 27.20 9.07 -1.74
C ASN A 167 26.30 8.25 -2.68
N GLY A 168 25.33 8.90 -3.32
CA GLY A 168 24.51 8.29 -4.35
C GLY A 168 25.32 7.88 -5.59
N LEU A 169 26.20 8.77 -6.07
CA LEU A 169 27.00 8.55 -7.27
C LEU A 169 28.09 7.48 -7.07
N GLY A 170 28.60 7.34 -5.84
CA GLY A 170 29.64 6.38 -5.45
C GLY A 170 29.21 4.90 -5.40
N GLY A 171 27.96 4.57 -5.73
CA GLY A 171 27.51 3.17 -5.89
C GLY A 171 26.86 2.52 -4.66
N GLN A 172 26.45 3.29 -3.65
CA GLN A 172 25.59 2.77 -2.57
C GLN A 172 24.09 3.00 -2.81
N ALA A 173 23.69 3.90 -3.70
CA ALA A 173 22.29 4.04 -4.08
C ALA A 173 21.99 3.11 -5.27
N GLY A 174 21.31 1.99 -4.98
CA GLY A 174 20.95 1.00 -6.00
C GLY A 174 20.27 1.65 -7.21
N SER A 175 20.63 1.18 -8.40
CA SER A 175 20.07 1.61 -9.69
C SER A 175 18.62 1.18 -9.88
N GLY A 176 17.74 1.67 -9.00
CA GLY A 176 16.30 1.50 -9.06
C GLY A 176 15.60 2.80 -9.47
N PRO A 177 14.41 2.72 -10.08
CA PRO A 177 13.68 3.89 -10.61
C PRO A 177 13.32 4.94 -9.54
N VAL A 178 13.23 4.54 -8.26
CA VAL A 178 12.98 5.45 -7.12
C VAL A 178 14.21 6.29 -6.77
N VAL A 179 15.42 5.76 -6.97
CA VAL A 179 16.68 6.49 -6.72
C VAL A 179 16.87 7.57 -7.78
N ILE A 180 16.47 7.34 -9.02
CA ILE A 180 16.62 8.33 -10.09
C ILE A 180 15.81 9.59 -9.75
N GLN A 181 14.54 9.48 -9.33
CA GLN A 181 13.69 10.66 -9.12
C GLN A 181 14.08 11.58 -7.94
N VAL A 182 14.83 11.06 -6.95
CA VAL A 182 15.22 11.85 -5.77
C VAL A 182 16.60 12.50 -5.97
N TYR A 183 17.48 11.86 -6.72
CA TYR A 183 18.86 12.29 -6.92
C TYR A 183 19.09 13.04 -8.24
N ASP A 184 18.18 12.89 -9.21
CA ASP A 184 18.11 13.67 -10.45
C ASP A 184 17.53 15.07 -10.17
N VAL A 185 18.39 15.97 -9.71
CA VAL A 185 18.01 17.33 -9.30
C VAL A 185 17.76 18.24 -10.50
N ASN A 186 18.37 17.94 -11.66
CA ASN A 186 18.18 18.70 -12.90
C ASN A 186 16.99 18.17 -13.73
N ARG A 187 16.41 17.01 -13.35
CA ARG A 187 15.26 16.33 -13.96
C ARG A 187 15.50 15.91 -15.40
N ASP A 188 16.74 15.56 -15.74
CA ASP A 188 17.10 15.07 -17.08
C ASP A 188 16.82 13.56 -17.28
N GLY A 189 16.35 12.89 -16.23
CA GLY A 189 16.02 11.47 -16.20
C GLY A 189 17.21 10.57 -15.87
N VAL A 190 18.39 11.15 -15.59
CA VAL A 190 19.64 10.42 -15.38
C VAL A 190 20.42 11.01 -14.22
N PHE A 191 20.40 10.34 -13.07
CA PHE A 191 21.26 10.72 -11.96
C PHE A 191 22.76 10.48 -12.29
N ASN A 192 23.54 11.55 -12.38
CA ASN A 192 24.97 11.52 -12.72
C ASN A 192 25.76 12.68 -12.06
N SER A 193 27.02 12.86 -12.43
CA SER A 193 27.86 13.93 -11.85
C SER A 193 27.36 15.35 -12.13
N LEU A 194 26.54 15.54 -13.18
CA LEU A 194 25.94 16.84 -13.51
C LEU A 194 24.95 17.29 -12.44
N ASP A 195 24.19 16.38 -11.84
CA ASP A 195 23.30 16.66 -10.70
C ASP A 195 24.06 17.27 -9.53
N ILE A 196 25.23 16.72 -9.22
CA ILE A 196 26.11 17.23 -8.15
C ILE A 196 26.62 18.63 -8.48
N VAL A 197 27.04 18.84 -9.73
CA VAL A 197 27.54 20.14 -10.20
C VAL A 197 26.45 21.19 -10.13
N ASP A 198 25.24 20.86 -10.57
CA ASP A 198 24.10 21.79 -10.59
C ASP A 198 23.64 22.11 -9.16
N ALA A 199 23.57 21.13 -8.27
CA ALA A 199 23.33 21.37 -6.85
C ALA A 199 24.42 22.28 -6.25
N ARG A 200 25.70 21.99 -6.46
CA ARG A 200 26.79 22.81 -5.91
C ARG A 200 26.77 24.24 -6.45
N ARG A 201 26.41 24.45 -7.73
CA ARG A 201 26.18 25.78 -8.30
C ARG A 201 25.03 26.50 -7.64
N ALA A 202 23.90 25.82 -7.40
CA ALA A 202 22.76 26.39 -6.71
C ALA A 202 23.09 26.78 -5.26
N LEU A 203 24.00 26.07 -4.60
CA LEU A 203 24.43 26.36 -3.23
C LEU A 203 25.33 27.60 -3.15
N GLN A 204 26.23 27.75 -4.12
CA GLN A 204 27.17 28.88 -4.19
C GLN A 204 26.55 30.17 -4.75
N GLY A 205 25.39 30.08 -5.41
CA GLY A 205 24.65 31.22 -5.94
C GLY A 205 23.68 31.89 -4.95
N LYS A 206 23.63 31.41 -3.70
CA LYS A 206 22.92 32.06 -2.57
C LYS A 206 23.83 33.04 -1.84
#